data_AF-A0A229UIX7-F1
#
_entry.id   AF-A0A229UIX7-F1
#
_cell.length_a   1.000
_cell.length_b   1.000
_cell.length_c   1.000
_cell.angle_alpha   90.00
_cell.angle_beta   90.00
_cell.angle_gamma   90.00
#
_symmetry.space_group_name_H-M   'P 1'
#
loop_
_entity.id
_entity.type
_entity.pdbx_description
1 polymer ?
#
loop_
_entity_poly.entity_id
_entity_poly.type
_entity_poly.pdbx_seq_one_letter_code
_entity_poly.pdbx_strand_id
1 'polypeptide(L)' 'MLDNHQFYIVYDDFTIAIYSLLDDVCEELAAGGTLYGYADDEDVAQALLVECFQYLTMRNT' A
#
# COMPACT_ATOMS: atom_id res chain seq x y z
N MET A 1 6.58 20.35 13.85
CA MET A 1 5.55 19.32 13.60
C MET A 1 6.04 18.60 12.36
N LEU A 2 6.44 17.34 12.49
CA LEU A 2 6.79 16.51 11.34
C LEU A 2 5.46 16.05 10.77
N ASP A 3 4.96 16.75 9.75
CA ASP A 3 3.91 16.22 8.88
C ASP A 3 4.53 15.04 8.11
N ASN A 4 4.58 13.88 8.75
CA ASN A 4 4.98 12.64 8.10
C ASN A 4 3.82 12.21 7.21
N HIS A 5 3.80 12.74 5.99
CA HIS A 5 2.95 12.26 4.90
C HIS A 5 3.48 10.92 4.40
N GLN A 6 3.44 9.90 5.27
CA GLN A 6 3.76 8.53 4.87
C GLN A 6 2.51 7.86 4.33
N PHE A 7 2.65 7.30 3.14
CA PHE A 7 1.65 6.53 2.44
C PHE A 7 2.11 5.09 2.37
N TYR A 8 1.24 4.16 2.72
CA TYR A 8 1.51 2.73 2.75
C TYR A 8 0.58 2.05 1.76
N ILE A 9 1.16 1.25 0.86
CA ILE A 9 0.43 0.50 -0.15
C ILE A 9 0.26 -0.91 0.39
N VAL A 10 -0.97 -1.27 0.75
CA VAL A 10 -1.33 -2.61 1.24
C VAL A 10 -2.24 -3.26 0.22
N TYR A 11 -2.07 -4.56 -0.01
CA TYR A 11 -2.96 -5.34 -0.86
C TYR A 11 -3.37 -6.62 -0.17
N ASP A 12 -4.54 -7.12 -0.54
CA ASP A 12 -5.02 -8.46 -0.21
C ASP A 12 -5.37 -9.22 -1.50
N ASP A 13 -6.12 -10.31 -1.37
CA ASP A 13 -6.51 -11.13 -2.51
C ASP A 13 -7.48 -10.42 -3.50
N PHE A 14 -8.10 -9.31 -3.10
CA PHE A 14 -9.18 -8.67 -3.87
C PHE A 14 -8.95 -7.18 -4.13
N THR A 15 -8.11 -6.51 -3.35
CA THR A 15 -8.01 -5.05 -3.27
C THR A 15 -6.57 -4.59 -3.07
N ILE A 16 -6.31 -3.36 -3.52
CA ILE A 16 -5.09 -2.61 -3.25
C ILE A 16 -5.55 -1.26 -2.70
N ALA A 17 -4.99 -0.85 -1.56
CA ALA A 17 -5.37 0.37 -0.87
C ALA A 17 -4.13 1.15 -0.39
N ILE A 18 -4.32 2.48 -0.28
CA ILE A 18 -3.32 3.39 0.29
C ILE A 18 -3.80 3.83 1.66
N TYR A 19 -2.94 3.68 2.65
CA TYR A 19 -3.16 4.12 4.03
C TYR A 19 -2.20 5.25 4.38
N SER A 20 -2.64 6.24 5.14
CA SER A 20 -1.80 7.32 5.66
C SER A 20 -1.51 7.19 7.16
N LEU A 21 -2.18 6.26 7.83
CA LEU A 21 -2.01 5.95 9.25
C LEU A 21 -1.43 4.56 9.41
N LEU A 22 -0.37 4.47 10.22
CA LEU A 22 0.28 3.18 10.50
C LEU A 22 -0.64 2.22 11.27
N ASP A 23 -1.52 2.74 12.13
CA ASP A 23 -2.46 1.92 12.89
C ASP A 23 -3.41 1.15 11.95
N ASP A 24 -3.96 1.83 10.94
CA ASP A 24 -4.83 1.19 9.93
C ASP A 24 -4.06 0.12 9.14
N VAL A 25 -2.79 0.39 8.79
CA VAL A 25 -1.93 -0.60 8.12
C VAL A 25 -1.75 -1.84 9.00
N CYS A 26 -1.50 -1.66 10.30
CA CYS A 26 -1.34 -2.77 11.21
C CYS A 26 -2.61 -3.62 11.33
N GLU A 27 -3.79 -3.00 11.32
CA GLU A 27 -5.07 -3.72 11.33
C GLU A 27 -5.25 -4.57 10.06
N GLU A 28 -4.97 -4.01 8.88
CA GLU A 28 -5.06 -4.74 7.62
C GLU A 28 -4.05 -5.90 7.53
N LEU A 29 -2.82 -5.66 7.98
CA LEU A 29 -1.80 -6.72 8.05
C LEU A 29 -2.22 -7.84 9.01
N ALA A 30 -2.86 -7.51 10.13
CA ALA A 30 -3.40 -8.50 11.06
C ALA A 30 -4.59 -9.27 10.46
N ALA A 31 -5.37 -8.65 9.57
CA ALA A 31 -6.47 -9.27 8.83
C ALA A 31 -6.01 -10.18 7.68
N GLY A 32 -4.71 -10.17 7.33
CA GLY A 32 -4.13 -11.00 6.28
C GLY A 32 -3.68 -10.23 5.04
N GLY A 33 -3.76 -8.90 5.06
CA GLY A 33 -3.18 -8.04 4.04
C GLY A 33 -1.66 -8.14 4.00
N THR A 34 -1.08 -7.70 2.88
CA THR A 34 0.37 -7.65 2.66
C THR A 34 0.80 -6.24 2.31
N LEU A 35 1.82 -5.72 3.01
CA LEU A 35 2.44 -4.44 2.69
C LEU A 35 3.28 -4.61 1.42
N TYR A 36 2.92 -3.90 0.36
CA TYR A 36 3.71 -3.83 -0.86
C TYR A 36 4.89 -2.88 -0.70
N GLY A 37 4.65 -1.69 -0.14
CA GLY A 37 5.67 -0.66 0.02
C GLY A 37 5.13 0.58 0.70
N TYR A 38 6.00 1.58 0.86
CA TYR A 38 5.64 2.87 1.44
C TYR A 38 6.35 4.01 0.69
N ALA A 39 5.76 5.21 0.74
CA ALA A 39 6.29 6.44 0.17
C ALA A 39 6.06 7.61 1.12
N ASP A 40 6.88 8.64 1.01
CA ASP A 40 6.76 9.91 1.73
C ASP A 40 6.14 11.04 0.86
N ASP A 41 5.71 10.69 -0.35
CA ASP A 41 5.17 11.58 -1.36
C ASP A 41 3.98 10.91 -2.09
N GLU A 42 2.95 11.69 -2.40
CA GLU A 42 1.70 11.20 -2.98
C GLU A 42 1.90 10.72 -4.44
N ASP A 43 2.74 11.42 -5.22
CA ASP A 43 3.02 11.03 -6.61
C ASP A 43 3.76 9.67 -6.63
N VAL A 44 4.70 9.48 -5.70
CA VAL A 44 5.41 8.21 -5.52
C VAL A 44 4.49 7.10 -5.01
N ALA A 45 3.59 7.40 -4.07
CA ALA A 45 2.60 6.44 -3.57
C ALA A 45 1.67 5.95 -4.69
N GLN A 46 1.25 6.87 -5.56
CA GLN A 46 0.43 6.54 -6.73
C GLN A 46 1.19 5.66 -7.73
N ALA A 47 2.47 5.96 -7.98
CA ALA A 47 3.31 5.12 -8.83
C ALA A 47 3.45 3.69 -8.27
N LEU A 48 3.69 3.56 -6.96
CA LEU A 48 3.78 2.26 -6.28
C LEU A 48 2.47 1.48 -6.33
N LEU A 49 1.32 2.15 -6.26
CA LEU A 49 0.02 1.48 -6.42
C LEU A 49 -0.14 0.89 -7.82
N VAL A 50 0.24 1.63 -8.86
CA VAL A 50 0.19 1.14 -10.25
C VAL A 50 1.17 -0.03 -10.44
N GLU A 51 2.37 0.06 -9.87
CA GLU A 51 3.36 -1.02 -9.89
C GLU A 51 2.84 -2.28 -9.18
N CYS A 52 2.23 -2.11 -8.00
CA CYS A 52 1.60 -3.19 -7.25
C CYS A 52 0.52 -3.90 -8.07
N PHE A 53 -0.34 -3.12 -8.75
CA PHE A 53 -1.38 -3.69 -9.61
C PHE A 53 -0.80 -4.51 -10.76
N GLN A 54 0.24 -4.00 -11.43
CA GLN A 54 0.94 -4.73 -12.49
C GLN A 54 1.59 -6.02 -11.97
N TYR A 55 2.27 -5.94 -10.83
CA TYR A 55 2.89 -7.09 -10.16
C TYR A 55 1.87 -8.19 -9.86
N LEU A 56 0.72 -7.84 -9.26
CA LEU A 56 -0.34 -8.82 -8.95
C LEU A 56 -0.96 -9.41 -10.21
N THR A 57 -1.13 -8.60 -11.25
CA THR A 57 -1.67 -9.07 -12.54
C THR A 57 -0.73 -10.11 -13.17
N MET A 58 0.59 -9.86 -13.16
CA MET A 58 1.57 -10.80 -13.69
C MET A 58 1.66 -12.09 -12.86
N ARG A 59 1.51 -12.00 -11.54
CA ARG A 59 1.55 -13.15 -10.63
C ARG A 59 0.34 -14.07 -10.79
N ASN A 60 -0.82 -13.54 -11.17
CA ASN A 60 -2.08 -14.28 -11.31
C ASN A 60 -2.32 -14.86 -12.71
N THR A 61 -1.40 -14.64 -13.66
CA THR A 61 -1.36 -15.29 -15.00
C THR A 61 -0.41 -16.47 -15.03
#